data_AF-A0A6P8TNJ6-F1
#
_entry.id   AF-A0A6P8TNJ6-F1
#
_cell.length_a   1.000
_cell.length_b   1.000
_cell.length_c   1.000
_cell.angle_alpha   90.00
_cell.angle_beta   90.00
_cell.angle_gamma   90.00
#
_symmetry.space_group_name_H-M   'P 1'
#
loop_
_entity.id
_entity.type
_entity.pdbx_description
1 polymer ?
#
loop_
_entity_poly.entity_id
_entity_poly.type
_entity_poly.pdbx_seq_one_letter_code
_entity_poly.pdbx_strand_id
1 'polypeptide(L)'
;MNDCSDMSSSLSRSQSCRVESGCFMVYDRNNYMGNQYFMKRGEYSDYMSMMGMRDCIKSCRMIPMHRGQFRMKIYEKENFGGQSHEMMEDCDNVMDRYRMNECQSCNVMDGHWLMYEQPQFRGKMMYMRPGEYRNFMDMGMSGQRFMSMRRITDSC
;
A
#
# COMPACT_ATOMS: atom_id res chain seq x y z
N MET A 1 -7.48 -7.51 -16.33
CA MET A 1 -8.61 -7.06 -15.49
C MET A 1 -8.30 -5.65 -15.01
N ASN A 2 -9.07 -4.66 -15.47
CA ASN A 2 -8.88 -3.25 -15.11
C ASN A 2 -9.27 -3.00 -13.63
N ASP A 3 -8.94 -1.83 -13.08
CA ASP A 3 -9.39 -1.38 -11.74
C ASP A 3 -10.89 -1.68 -11.55
N CYS A 4 -11.26 -2.20 -10.38
CA CYS A 4 -12.64 -2.57 -10.06
C CYS A 4 -13.02 -2.04 -8.68
N SER A 5 -13.96 -1.11 -8.64
CA SER A 5 -14.42 -0.45 -7.42
C SER A 5 -15.48 -1.25 -6.65
N ASP A 6 -16.10 -2.25 -7.29
CA ASP A 6 -17.12 -3.11 -6.69
C ASP A 6 -17.11 -4.51 -7.32
N MET A 7 -16.65 -5.50 -6.56
CA MET A 7 -16.69 -6.91 -6.92
C MET A 7 -17.82 -7.69 -6.23
N SER A 8 -18.73 -7.00 -5.53
CA SER A 8 -19.82 -7.64 -4.80
C SER A 8 -20.75 -8.48 -5.69
N SER A 9 -20.91 -8.08 -6.95
CA SER A 9 -21.70 -8.79 -7.97
C SER A 9 -21.01 -10.05 -8.53
N SER A 10 -19.69 -10.15 -8.43
CA SER A 10 -18.90 -11.21 -9.08
C SER A 10 -18.28 -12.22 -8.09
N LEU A 11 -18.12 -11.84 -6.81
CA LEU A 11 -17.37 -12.62 -5.81
C LEU A 11 -18.09 -12.65 -4.46
N SER A 12 -19.37 -13.04 -4.43
CA SER A 12 -20.17 -13.00 -3.19
C SER A 12 -19.62 -13.91 -2.07
N ARG A 13 -18.80 -14.92 -2.39
CA ARG A 13 -18.16 -15.86 -1.42
C ARG A 13 -16.84 -16.50 -1.93
N SER A 14 -15.97 -15.75 -2.58
CA SER A 14 -14.72 -16.34 -3.09
C SER A 14 -13.69 -16.51 -1.97
N GLN A 15 -13.34 -17.76 -1.69
CA GLN A 15 -12.33 -18.15 -0.69
C GLN A 15 -10.92 -18.29 -1.28
N SER A 16 -10.79 -18.15 -2.60
CA SER A 16 -9.52 -18.24 -3.32
C SER A 16 -9.42 -17.13 -4.34
N CYS A 17 -8.19 -16.65 -4.55
CA CYS A 17 -7.85 -15.70 -5.60
C CYS A 17 -6.63 -16.24 -6.34
N ARG A 18 -6.61 -16.07 -7.65
CA ARG A 18 -5.43 -16.34 -8.47
C ARG A 18 -5.10 -15.10 -9.25
N VAL A 19 -3.86 -14.64 -9.12
CA VAL A 19 -3.31 -13.58 -9.96
C VAL A 19 -2.50 -14.25 -11.07
N GLU A 20 -2.98 -14.15 -12.29
CA GLU A 20 -2.30 -14.75 -13.45
C GLU A 20 -1.07 -13.97 -13.89
N SER A 21 -1.12 -12.63 -13.81
CA SER A 21 -0.04 -11.73 -14.19
C SER A 21 -0.18 -10.36 -13.51
N GLY A 22 0.94 -9.66 -13.31
CA GLY A 22 0.97 -8.32 -12.74
C GLY A 22 0.83 -8.27 -11.20
N CYS A 23 0.80 -7.05 -10.66
CA CYS A 23 0.50 -6.83 -9.25
C CYS A 23 -0.85 -6.14 -9.07
N PHE A 24 -1.53 -6.49 -7.98
CA PHE A 24 -2.80 -5.89 -7.60
C PHE A 24 -2.77 -5.46 -6.14
N MET A 25 -3.43 -4.33 -5.86
CA MET A 25 -3.85 -4.00 -4.50
C MET A 25 -5.31 -4.39 -4.35
N VAL A 26 -5.63 -5.28 -3.41
CA VAL A 26 -7.01 -5.69 -3.12
C VAL A 26 -7.47 -5.12 -1.78
N TYR A 27 -8.77 -4.87 -1.69
CA TYR A 27 -9.40 -4.19 -0.56
C TYR A 27 -10.60 -4.99 -0.07
N ASP A 28 -10.81 -4.99 1.25
CA ASP A 28 -11.94 -5.67 1.89
C ASP A 28 -13.24 -4.84 1.90
N ARG A 29 -13.21 -3.57 1.47
CA ARG A 29 -14.40 -2.76 1.20
C ARG A 29 -14.46 -2.27 -0.25
N ASN A 30 -15.66 -1.86 -0.66
CA ASN A 30 -15.89 -1.23 -1.96
C ASN A 30 -15.14 0.11 -2.04
N ASN A 31 -14.94 0.61 -3.26
CA ASN A 31 -14.35 1.92 -3.55
C ASN A 31 -12.91 2.10 -3.03
N TYR A 32 -12.13 1.01 -2.97
CA TYR A 32 -10.71 1.03 -2.58
C TYR A 32 -10.48 1.47 -1.14
N MET A 33 -11.40 1.08 -0.25
CA MET A 33 -11.39 1.43 1.16
C MET A 33 -11.13 0.20 2.04
N GLY A 34 -10.80 0.44 3.30
CA GLY A 34 -10.61 -0.63 4.29
C GLY A 34 -9.20 -1.21 4.30
N ASN A 35 -9.07 -2.46 4.73
CA ASN A 35 -7.77 -3.13 4.79
C ASN A 35 -7.29 -3.43 3.37
N GLN A 36 -5.98 -3.26 3.16
CA GLN A 36 -5.36 -3.36 1.85
C GLN A 36 -4.36 -4.52 1.83
N TYR A 37 -4.32 -5.26 0.72
CA TYR A 37 -3.45 -6.42 0.56
C TYR A 37 -2.78 -6.40 -0.82
N PHE A 38 -1.46 -6.47 -0.82
CA PHE A 38 -0.67 -6.53 -2.03
C PHE A 38 -0.56 -7.97 -2.53
N MET A 39 -1.06 -8.23 -3.74
CA MET A 39 -1.05 -9.53 -4.40
C MET A 39 -0.17 -9.48 -5.65
N LYS A 40 0.68 -10.49 -5.80
CA LYS A 40 1.51 -10.73 -6.99
C LYS A 40 1.03 -11.98 -7.68
N ARG A 41 1.59 -12.29 -8.85
CA ARG A 41 1.34 -13.56 -9.53
C ARG A 41 1.46 -14.75 -8.57
N GLY A 42 0.39 -15.55 -8.47
CA GLY A 42 0.30 -16.65 -7.52
C GLY A 42 -1.13 -17.10 -7.25
N GLU A 43 -1.25 -18.20 -6.50
CA GLU A 43 -2.52 -18.77 -6.03
C GLU A 43 -2.67 -18.54 -4.53
N TYR A 44 -3.82 -18.00 -4.13
CA TYR A 44 -4.13 -17.53 -2.78
C TYR A 44 -5.38 -18.24 -2.23
N SER A 45 -5.38 -19.58 -2.19
CA SER A 45 -6.46 -20.40 -1.64
C SER A 45 -6.53 -20.35 -0.11
N ASP A 46 -5.39 -20.43 0.57
CA ASP A 46 -5.32 -20.44 2.04
C ASP A 46 -4.72 -19.13 2.60
N TYR A 47 -4.03 -18.38 1.74
CA TYR A 47 -3.32 -17.14 2.09
C TYR A 47 -4.24 -16.03 2.58
N MET A 48 -5.52 -16.01 2.14
CA MET A 48 -6.47 -15.00 2.62
C MET A 48 -6.64 -15.09 4.14
N SER A 49 -6.77 -16.31 4.67
CA SER A 49 -6.88 -16.53 6.11
C SER A 49 -5.59 -16.12 6.86
N MET A 50 -4.42 -16.44 6.28
CA MET A 50 -3.10 -16.17 6.87
C MET A 50 -2.71 -14.69 6.84
N MET A 51 -3.15 -13.95 5.82
CA MET A 51 -3.01 -12.49 5.75
C MET A 51 -4.07 -11.75 6.60
N GLY A 52 -4.96 -12.49 7.27
CA GLY A 52 -6.02 -11.90 8.09
C GLY A 52 -7.17 -11.29 7.29
N MET A 53 -7.31 -11.61 5.99
CA MET A 53 -8.51 -11.34 5.22
C MET A 53 -9.62 -12.27 5.72
N ARG A 54 -10.39 -11.78 6.69
CA ARG A 54 -11.59 -12.46 7.18
C ARG A 54 -12.77 -12.28 6.22
N ASP A 55 -12.74 -11.22 5.43
CA ASP A 55 -13.77 -10.83 4.48
C ASP A 55 -13.33 -11.04 3.02
N CYS A 56 -14.31 -11.16 2.12
CA CYS A 56 -14.07 -11.31 0.68
C CYS A 56 -13.46 -10.03 0.08
N ILE A 57 -12.64 -10.17 -0.96
CA ILE A 57 -12.18 -9.03 -1.79
C ILE A 57 -13.40 -8.30 -2.35
N LYS A 58 -13.47 -6.99 -2.10
CA LYS A 58 -14.59 -6.12 -2.51
C LYS A 58 -14.21 -5.10 -3.58
N SER A 59 -12.96 -4.68 -3.64
CA SER A 59 -12.44 -3.87 -4.73
C SER A 59 -10.95 -4.15 -4.95
N CYS A 60 -10.44 -3.82 -6.14
CA CYS A 60 -9.02 -4.00 -6.45
C CYS A 60 -8.50 -2.95 -7.44
N ARG A 61 -7.21 -2.60 -7.31
CA ARG A 61 -6.48 -1.78 -8.27
C ARG A 61 -5.38 -2.60 -8.91
N MET A 62 -5.25 -2.48 -10.22
CA MET A 62 -4.04 -2.93 -10.90
C MET A 62 -2.93 -1.93 -10.59
N ILE A 63 -1.73 -2.43 -10.29
CA ILE A 63 -0.55 -1.58 -10.10
C ILE A 63 0.24 -1.61 -11.41
N PRO A 64 0.34 -0.49 -12.13
CA PRO A 64 1.13 -0.42 -13.36
C PRO A 64 2.59 -0.81 -13.13
N MET A 65 3.18 -1.49 -14.10
CA MET A 65 4.61 -1.73 -14.13
C MET A 65 5.35 -0.39 -14.23
N HIS A 66 6.36 -0.19 -13.38
CA HIS A 66 7.17 1.02 -13.38
C HIS A 66 8.64 0.68 -13.65
N ARG A 67 9.17 1.17 -14.77
CA ARG A 67 10.55 0.92 -15.26
C ARG A 67 11.43 2.16 -15.19
N GLY A 68 11.34 2.90 -14.08
CA GLY A 68 12.06 4.15 -13.89
C GLY A 68 12.66 4.27 -12.49
N GLN A 69 13.08 5.50 -12.18
CA GLN A 69 13.50 5.84 -10.83
C GLN A 69 12.29 5.77 -9.89
N PHE A 70 12.55 5.48 -8.62
CA PHE A 70 11.57 5.58 -7.57
C PHE A 70 11.92 6.78 -6.72
N ARG A 71 10.93 7.61 -6.39
CA ARG A 71 11.17 8.81 -5.60
C ARG A 71 9.95 9.16 -4.78
N MET A 72 10.12 9.20 -3.46
CA MET A 72 9.09 9.61 -2.51
C MET A 72 9.71 10.55 -1.47
N LYS A 73 8.98 11.59 -1.08
CA LYS A 73 9.37 12.48 -0.01
C LYS A 73 8.37 12.36 1.12
N ILE A 74 8.85 12.01 2.30
CA ILE A 74 8.06 11.84 3.51
C ILE A 74 8.22 13.07 4.41
N TYR A 75 7.18 13.36 5.17
CA TYR A 75 7.11 14.52 6.05
C TYR A 75 6.59 14.11 7.42
N GLU A 76 7.20 14.71 8.44
CA GLU A 76 6.87 14.46 9.84
C GLU A 76 5.44 14.89 10.18
N LYS A 77 4.96 15.98 9.59
CA LYS A 77 3.63 16.55 9.85
C LYS A 77 2.74 16.48 8.62
N GLU A 78 1.45 16.64 8.84
CA GLU A 78 0.46 16.87 7.78
C GLU A 78 0.82 18.08 6.90
N ASN A 79 0.19 18.16 5.72
CA ASN A 79 0.33 19.27 4.77
C ASN A 79 1.79 19.59 4.41
N PHE A 80 2.63 18.56 4.32
CA PHE A 80 4.05 18.65 3.96
C PHE A 80 4.89 19.49 4.94
N GLY A 81 4.46 19.56 6.20
CA GLY A 81 5.16 20.29 7.26
C GLY A 81 6.20 19.47 8.02
N GLY A 82 6.99 20.16 8.84
CA GLY A 82 7.97 19.52 9.74
C GLY A 82 9.24 19.05 9.02
N GLN A 83 9.99 18.14 9.66
CA GLN A 83 11.16 17.53 9.03
C GLN A 83 10.72 16.70 7.82
N SER A 84 11.56 16.68 6.77
CA SER A 84 11.28 15.90 5.56
C SER A 84 12.50 15.17 5.07
N HIS A 85 12.28 14.01 4.44
CA HIS A 85 13.33 13.17 3.87
C HIS A 85 12.89 12.63 2.52
N GLU A 86 13.79 12.67 1.56
CA GLU A 86 13.58 12.08 0.25
C GLU A 86 14.20 10.68 0.22
N MET A 87 13.45 9.71 -0.31
CA MET A 87 13.86 8.33 -0.45
C MET A 87 13.68 7.84 -1.87
N MET A 88 14.68 7.09 -2.33
CA MET A 88 14.72 6.42 -3.64
C MET A 88 14.86 4.89 -3.53
N GLU A 89 15.01 4.41 -2.30
CA GLU A 89 15.21 3.02 -1.95
C GLU A 89 14.22 2.57 -0.88
N ASP A 90 14.15 1.26 -0.67
CA ASP A 90 13.36 0.70 0.43
C ASP A 90 13.93 1.18 1.77
N CYS A 91 13.03 1.40 2.73
CA CYS A 91 13.36 1.81 4.09
C CYS A 91 12.66 0.84 5.04
N ASP A 92 13.44 -0.03 5.68
CA ASP A 92 12.96 -1.03 6.63
C ASP A 92 12.68 -0.45 8.03
N ASN A 93 13.32 0.65 8.41
CA ASN A 93 12.98 1.41 9.61
C ASN A 93 13.26 2.92 9.44
N VAL A 94 12.17 3.70 9.40
CA VAL A 94 12.18 5.16 9.26
C VAL A 94 12.84 5.84 10.46
N MET A 95 12.59 5.32 11.67
CA MET A 95 13.14 5.90 12.88
C MET A 95 14.66 5.71 12.95
N ASP A 96 15.16 4.54 12.56
CA ASP A 96 16.60 4.30 12.56
C ASP A 96 17.32 5.10 11.47
N ARG A 97 16.74 5.15 10.27
CA ARG A 97 17.37 5.81 9.11
C ARG A 97 17.29 7.35 9.17
N TYR A 98 16.17 7.89 9.62
CA TYR A 98 15.88 9.32 9.51
C TYR A 98 15.64 10.02 10.85
N ARG A 99 15.64 9.28 11.97
CA ARG A 99 15.28 9.77 13.31
C ARG A 99 13.89 10.42 13.35
N MET A 100 12.99 9.96 12.47
CA MET A 100 11.63 10.46 12.34
C MET A 100 10.65 9.46 12.96
N ASN A 101 9.94 9.88 14.01
CA ASN A 101 9.01 9.02 14.76
C ASN A 101 7.66 8.83 14.08
N GLU A 102 7.24 9.80 13.28
CA GLU A 102 5.92 9.83 12.69
C GLU A 102 6.00 10.38 11.28
N CYS A 103 5.39 9.68 10.32
CA CYS A 103 5.20 10.15 8.96
C CYS A 103 3.70 10.44 8.79
N GLN A 104 3.34 11.71 8.57
CA GLN A 104 1.93 12.13 8.49
C GLN A 104 1.51 12.61 7.10
N SER A 105 2.47 12.96 6.24
CA SER A 105 2.20 13.28 4.84
C SER A 105 3.35 12.85 3.94
N CYS A 106 3.08 12.64 2.65
CA CYS A 106 4.12 12.34 1.67
C CYS A 106 3.77 12.84 0.27
N ASN A 107 4.79 12.98 -0.56
CA ASN A 107 4.67 13.21 -1.99
C ASN A 107 5.38 12.08 -2.72
N VAL A 108 4.64 11.29 -3.49
CA VAL A 108 5.21 10.27 -4.37
C VAL A 108 5.43 10.92 -5.72
N MET A 109 6.70 11.21 -6.03
CA MET A 109 7.09 11.81 -7.29
C MET A 109 7.15 10.74 -8.39
N ASP A 110 7.75 9.59 -8.08
CA ASP A 110 7.97 8.53 -9.06
C ASP A 110 7.78 7.13 -8.46
N GLY A 111 7.20 6.26 -9.29
CA GLY A 111 6.97 4.86 -8.99
C GLY A 111 5.81 4.60 -8.03
N HIS A 112 5.73 3.34 -7.62
CA HIS A 112 4.67 2.82 -6.76
C HIS A 112 5.26 2.29 -5.46
N TRP A 113 4.64 2.63 -4.34
CA TRP A 113 5.19 2.35 -3.01
C TRP A 113 4.16 1.69 -2.11
N LEU A 114 4.65 0.89 -1.16
CA LEU A 114 3.88 0.43 -0.01
C LEU A 114 4.48 1.05 1.25
N MET A 115 3.64 1.67 2.06
CA MET A 115 4.00 2.13 3.41
C MET A 115 3.40 1.17 4.44
N TYR A 116 4.14 0.87 5.50
CA TYR A 116 3.78 -0.11 6.51
C TYR A 116 3.80 0.49 7.91
N GLU A 117 2.85 0.06 8.72
CA GLU A 117 2.68 0.50 10.11
C GLU A 117 3.87 0.15 11.00
N GLN A 118 4.54 -0.97 10.74
CA GLN A 118 5.65 -1.45 11.56
C GLN A 118 6.95 -1.47 10.75
N PRO A 119 8.12 -1.47 11.43
CA PRO A 119 9.40 -1.75 10.78
C PRO A 119 9.38 -3.10 10.05
N GLN A 120 10.33 -3.28 9.13
CA GLN A 120 10.56 -4.51 8.37
C GLN A 120 9.34 -4.97 7.55
N PHE A 121 8.56 -4.01 7.02
CA PHE A 121 7.43 -4.24 6.12
C PHE A 121 6.30 -5.07 6.75
N ARG A 122 5.98 -4.79 8.03
CA ARG A 122 4.96 -5.52 8.81
C ARG A 122 3.78 -4.64 9.20
N GLY A 123 2.73 -5.29 9.69
CA GLY A 123 1.50 -4.62 10.10
C GLY A 123 0.63 -4.23 8.91
N LYS A 124 -0.27 -3.26 9.12
CA LYS A 124 -1.11 -2.74 8.05
C LYS A 124 -0.26 -2.03 6.99
N MET A 125 -0.70 -2.13 5.74
CA MET A 125 -0.03 -1.50 4.60
C MET A 125 -0.96 -0.50 3.91
N MET A 126 -0.36 0.52 3.31
CA MET A 126 -1.04 1.48 2.44
C MET A 126 -0.33 1.56 1.10
N TYR A 127 -1.11 1.44 0.03
CA TYR A 127 -0.62 1.63 -1.33
C TYR A 127 -0.56 3.12 -1.71
N MET A 128 0.62 3.54 -2.14
CA MET A 128 0.91 4.91 -2.56
C MET A 128 1.25 4.93 -4.05
N ARG A 129 0.41 5.60 -4.83
CA ARG A 129 0.62 5.91 -6.25
C ARG A 129 1.26 7.30 -6.38
N PRO A 130 1.81 7.66 -7.55
CA PRO A 130 2.27 9.03 -7.77
C PRO A 130 1.20 10.06 -7.41
N GLY A 131 1.59 11.09 -6.65
CA GLY A 131 0.69 12.12 -6.15
C GLY A 131 1.03 12.66 -4.76
N GLU A 132 0.24 13.66 -4.38
CA GLU A 132 0.33 14.38 -3.11
C GLU A 132 -0.63 13.81 -2.05
N TYR A 133 -0.08 13.46 -0.88
CA TYR A 133 -0.83 12.92 0.25
C TYR A 133 -0.62 13.81 1.47
N ARG A 134 -1.55 14.76 1.68
CA ARG A 134 -1.43 15.76 2.74
C ARG A 134 -1.78 15.24 4.13
N ASN A 135 -2.57 14.18 4.20
CA ASN A 135 -2.99 13.53 5.43
C ASN A 135 -3.30 12.05 5.17
N PHE A 136 -2.82 11.16 6.02
CA PHE A 136 -3.15 9.73 5.96
C PHE A 136 -4.41 9.35 6.74
N MET A 137 -4.90 10.19 7.65
CA MET A 137 -6.08 9.91 8.48
C MET A 137 -7.34 9.69 7.64
N ASP A 138 -7.56 10.53 6.63
CA ASP A 138 -8.73 10.48 5.75
C ASP A 138 -8.75 9.23 4.86
N MET A 139 -7.62 8.52 4.77
CA MET A 139 -7.47 7.30 3.97
C MET A 139 -7.76 6.01 4.75
N GLY A 140 -8.48 6.13 5.88
CA GLY A 140 -8.89 4.99 6.71
C GLY A 140 -7.80 4.48 7.66
N MET A 141 -6.74 5.28 7.88
CA MET A 141 -5.61 4.94 8.75
C MET A 141 -5.47 5.92 9.92
N SER A 142 -6.60 6.26 10.55
CA SER A 142 -6.63 7.14 11.71
C SER A 142 -5.66 6.66 12.80
N GLY A 143 -4.67 7.49 13.16
CA GLY A 143 -3.71 7.21 14.23
C GLY A 143 -2.63 6.18 13.90
N GLN A 144 -2.47 5.77 12.64
CA GLN A 144 -1.37 4.88 12.25
C GLN A 144 -0.10 5.65 11.97
N ARG A 145 1.03 5.11 12.41
CA ARG A 145 2.37 5.63 12.12
C ARG A 145 3.02 4.73 11.08
N PHE A 146 3.54 5.30 10.00
CA PHE A 146 4.28 4.52 9.01
C PHE A 146 5.76 4.47 9.37
N MET A 147 6.27 3.25 9.54
CA MET A 147 7.61 2.98 10.07
C MET A 147 8.52 2.26 9.06
N SER A 148 7.98 1.74 7.97
CA SER A 148 8.78 1.22 6.85
C SER A 148 8.08 1.43 5.50
N MET A 149 8.86 1.50 4.42
CA MET A 149 8.36 1.73 3.07
C MET A 149 9.14 0.88 2.07
N ARG A 150 8.45 0.24 1.13
CA ARG A 150 9.10 -0.49 0.02
C ARG A 150 8.60 -0.03 -1.33
N ARG A 151 9.47 -0.12 -2.32
CA ARG A 151 9.13 0.06 -3.74
C ARG A 151 8.41 -1.18 -4.27
N ILE A 152 7.44 -0.96 -5.13
CA ILE A 152 6.79 -2.02 -5.91
C ILE A 152 7.54 -2.13 -7.23
N THR A 153 8.48 -3.06 -7.31
CA THR A 153 9.32 -3.28 -8.48
C THR A 153 8.71 -4.33 -9.42
N ASP A 154 9.23 -4.38 -10.66
CA ASP A 154 8.85 -5.24 -11.80
C ASP A 154 8.88 -6.77 -11.54
N SER A 155 9.04 -7.22 -10.29
CA SER A 155 9.06 -8.63 -9.89
C SER A 155 7.64 -9.20 -9.64
N CYS A 156 6.66 -8.65 -10.36
CA CYS A 156 5.36 -9.24 -10.62
C CYS A 156 5.32 -9.63 -12.11
#